data_AF-A0A2C9KVD7-F1
#
_entry.id   AF-A0A2C9KVD7-F1
#
_cell.length_a   1.000
_cell.length_b   1.000
_cell.length_c   1.000
_cell.angle_alpha   90.00
_cell.angle_beta   90.00
_cell.angle_gamma   90.00
#
_symmetry.space_group_name_H-M   'P 1'
#
loop_
_entity.id
_entity.type
_entity.pdbx_description
1 polymer ?
#
loop_
_entity_poly.entity_id
_entity_poly.type
_entity_poly.pdbx_seq_one_letter_code
_entity_poly.pdbx_strand_id
1 'polypeptide(L)'
;MASQAPVLSQAPQHHYSLQREWSHQSNSMMSPASTSQLMSPTKDNAVNICGFGQEIVQDIVSKAQEVFNLLKANSMQLPNNVTFHGQQYTERKGKLAEQLQQVTMNFKRLRAFYSKVNELCEQIEIPSEQELVPYVGQEVDKTQSYSEVYLYVSEQHRDMLEQIHWKNQQLKEVIDSMRSIIWEINTMITMRKT
;
A
#
# COMPACT_ATOMS: atom_id res chain seq x y z
N MET A 1 -56.40 29.97 18.60
CA MET A 1 -56.23 30.39 17.19
C MET A 1 -54.74 30.16 16.86
N ALA A 2 -54.25 29.00 16.44
CA ALA A 2 -54.53 28.15 15.27
C ALA A 2 -54.22 28.83 13.92
N SER A 3 -53.05 28.52 13.34
CA SER A 3 -52.72 28.47 11.89
C SER A 3 -51.24 28.06 11.75
N GLN A 4 -50.93 26.78 11.50
CA GLN A 4 -50.89 26.07 10.22
C GLN A 4 -49.57 26.27 9.45
N ALA A 5 -48.73 25.24 9.51
CA ALA A 5 -47.68 24.95 8.54
C ALA A 5 -48.31 24.27 7.30
N PRO A 6 -47.79 24.49 6.08
CA PRO A 6 -48.26 23.76 4.92
C PRO A 6 -47.53 22.42 4.78
N VAL A 7 -48.33 21.36 4.68
CA VAL A 7 -48.02 20.05 4.09
C VAL A 7 -48.49 20.09 2.63
N LEU A 8 -47.74 19.47 1.70
CA LEU A 8 -48.13 18.87 0.40
C LEU A 8 -46.80 18.64 -0.37
N SER A 9 -46.46 17.55 -1.08
CA SER A 9 -47.18 16.38 -1.58
C SER A 9 -46.18 15.32 -2.06
N GLN A 10 -46.63 14.06 -2.10
CA GLN A 10 -45.94 12.88 -2.65
C GLN A 10 -45.93 12.80 -4.20
N ALA A 11 -44.97 11.97 -4.67
CA ALA A 11 -44.96 11.10 -5.87
C ALA A 11 -44.07 11.53 -7.07
N PRO A 12 -43.59 10.60 -7.93
CA PRO A 12 -43.43 9.14 -7.80
C PRO A 12 -41.99 8.61 -8.06
N GLN A 13 -41.75 7.38 -7.61
CA GLN A 13 -40.64 6.51 -7.98
C GLN A 13 -40.72 6.12 -9.47
N HIS A 14 -39.64 6.29 -10.24
CA HIS A 14 -39.47 5.62 -11.52
C HIS A 14 -38.14 4.84 -11.56
N HIS A 15 -38.32 3.53 -11.57
CA HIS A 15 -37.35 2.49 -11.86
C HIS A 15 -37.05 2.50 -13.36
N TYR A 16 -35.80 2.67 -13.76
CA TYR A 16 -35.34 2.31 -15.11
C TYR A 16 -34.10 1.43 -15.02
N SER A 17 -34.36 0.13 -15.09
CA SER A 17 -33.45 -0.92 -15.48
C SER A 17 -33.12 -0.77 -16.97
N LEU A 18 -31.84 -0.59 -17.32
CA LEU A 18 -31.34 -0.71 -18.68
C LEU A 18 -30.48 -1.99 -18.78
N GLN A 19 -31.17 -3.05 -19.18
CA GLN A 19 -30.66 -4.33 -19.61
C GLN A 19 -29.96 -4.14 -20.97
N ARG A 20 -28.65 -4.42 -21.04
CA ARG A 20 -27.94 -4.53 -22.33
C ARG A 20 -28.08 -5.95 -22.85
N GLU A 21 -28.66 -6.05 -24.02
CA GLU A 21 -28.87 -7.26 -24.80
C GLU A 21 -27.56 -7.70 -25.47
N TRP A 22 -27.30 -9.00 -25.42
CA TRP A 22 -26.18 -9.68 -26.06
C TRP A 22 -26.49 -9.88 -27.55
N SER A 23 -25.59 -9.44 -28.43
CA SER A 23 -25.51 -9.92 -29.81
C SER A 23 -24.18 -10.63 -30.02
N HIS A 24 -24.26 -11.93 -30.25
CA HIS A 24 -23.16 -12.76 -30.71
C HIS A 24 -22.85 -12.45 -32.17
N GLN A 25 -21.62 -12.05 -32.47
CA GLN A 25 -21.04 -12.24 -33.80
C GLN A 25 -19.68 -12.90 -33.66
N SER A 26 -19.62 -14.12 -34.19
CA SER A 26 -18.43 -14.95 -34.32
C SER A 26 -17.42 -14.31 -35.27
N ASN A 27 -16.19 -14.13 -34.83
CA ASN A 27 -15.04 -14.26 -35.70
C ASN A 27 -13.84 -14.76 -34.90
N SER A 28 -13.36 -15.96 -35.24
CA SER A 28 -11.97 -16.38 -34.99
C SER A 28 -11.03 -15.28 -35.47
N MET A 29 -9.91 -15.02 -34.79
CA MET A 29 -8.53 -15.41 -35.13
C MET A 29 -7.56 -14.74 -34.13
N MET A 30 -6.49 -15.45 -33.77
CA MET A 30 -5.25 -14.98 -33.13
C MET A 30 -5.30 -14.65 -31.63
N SER A 31 -4.96 -15.67 -30.84
CA SER A 31 -4.31 -15.49 -29.53
C SER A 31 -2.92 -14.86 -29.74
N PRO A 32 -2.56 -13.77 -29.05
CA PRO A 32 -1.16 -13.50 -28.78
C PRO A 32 -0.70 -14.43 -27.68
N ALA A 33 0.50 -14.96 -27.88
CA ALA A 33 1.22 -15.82 -26.98
C ALA A 33 1.13 -15.35 -25.53
N SER A 34 0.94 -16.33 -24.64
CA SER A 34 1.33 -16.25 -23.24
C SER A 34 2.75 -15.70 -23.17
N THR A 35 2.86 -14.40 -22.87
CA THR A 35 4.07 -13.82 -22.33
C THR A 35 4.37 -14.62 -21.08
N SER A 36 5.44 -15.41 -21.14
CA SER A 36 6.10 -15.92 -19.95
C SER A 36 6.38 -14.72 -19.06
N GLN A 37 5.49 -14.49 -18.10
CA GLN A 37 5.78 -13.66 -16.95
C GLN A 37 6.85 -14.41 -16.17
N LEU A 38 8.11 -14.20 -16.53
CA LEU A 38 9.21 -14.23 -15.58
C LEU A 38 8.98 -13.05 -14.62
N MET A 39 7.94 -13.15 -13.79
CA MET A 39 7.95 -12.41 -12.53
C MET A 39 9.18 -12.92 -11.81
N SER A 40 10.14 -12.05 -11.50
CA SER A 40 11.18 -12.37 -10.53
C SER A 40 10.47 -12.65 -9.20
N PRO A 41 10.24 -13.91 -8.80
CA PRO A 41 9.33 -14.24 -7.70
C PRO A 41 9.92 -13.88 -6.33
N THR A 42 11.14 -13.34 -6.31
CA THR A 42 11.93 -13.00 -5.13
C THR A 42 11.67 -11.59 -4.60
N LYS A 43 11.34 -10.60 -5.45
CA LYS A 43 11.21 -9.19 -5.04
C LYS A 43 9.91 -8.89 -4.30
N ASP A 44 8.77 -9.26 -4.89
CA ASP A 44 7.46 -9.13 -4.23
C ASP A 44 7.46 -9.93 -2.93
N ASN A 45 8.15 -11.07 -2.93
CA ASN A 45 8.33 -11.89 -1.74
C ASN A 45 9.15 -11.18 -0.65
N ALA A 46 10.27 -10.52 -0.98
CA ALA A 46 11.08 -9.80 0.01
C ALA A 46 10.33 -8.63 0.66
N VAL A 47 9.62 -7.82 -0.12
CA VAL A 47 8.81 -6.70 0.41
C VAL A 47 7.72 -7.22 1.33
N ASN A 48 7.01 -8.29 0.93
CA ASN A 48 5.97 -8.90 1.77
C ASN A 48 6.55 -9.48 3.07
N ILE A 49 7.67 -10.19 3.01
CA ILE A 49 8.37 -10.75 4.18
C ILE A 49 8.82 -9.63 5.13
N CYS A 50 9.32 -8.51 4.62
CA CYS A 50 9.66 -7.34 5.43
C CYS A 50 8.43 -6.69 6.07
N GLY A 51 7.29 -6.64 5.36
CA GLY A 51 6.01 -6.20 5.91
C GLY A 51 5.58 -7.05 7.12
N PHE A 52 5.60 -8.39 6.98
CA PHE A 52 5.34 -9.29 8.11
C PHE A 52 6.37 -9.15 9.24
N GLY A 53 7.64 -8.92 8.90
CA GLY A 53 8.70 -8.64 9.88
C GLY A 53 8.40 -7.39 10.72
N GLN A 54 7.89 -6.32 10.08
CA GLN A 54 7.49 -5.09 10.76
C GLN A 54 6.34 -5.35 11.76
N GLU A 55 5.33 -6.12 11.37
CA GLU A 55 4.21 -6.47 12.25
C GLU A 55 4.70 -7.19 13.52
N ILE A 56 5.66 -8.12 13.38
CA ILE A 56 6.25 -8.82 14.53
C ILE A 56 7.01 -7.86 15.44
N VAL A 57 7.76 -6.91 14.88
CA VAL A 57 8.47 -5.89 15.68
C VAL A 57 7.46 -5.03 16.46
N GLN A 58 6.37 -4.61 15.81
CA GLN A 58 5.32 -3.85 16.46
C GLN A 58 4.65 -4.64 17.60
N ASP A 59 4.40 -5.94 17.38
CA ASP A 59 3.83 -6.82 18.40
C ASP A 59 4.80 -7.00 19.58
N ILE A 60 6.11 -7.18 19.33
CA ILE A 60 7.14 -7.21 20.40
C ILE A 60 7.09 -5.95 21.25
N VAL A 61 7.07 -4.77 20.61
CA VAL A 61 7.04 -3.49 21.33
C VAL A 61 5.78 -3.36 22.17
N SER A 62 4.62 -3.71 21.59
CA SER A 62 3.32 -3.66 22.28
C SER A 62 3.30 -4.60 23.50
N LYS A 63 3.79 -5.83 23.33
CA LYS A 63 3.88 -6.83 24.39
C LYS A 63 4.88 -6.46 25.48
N ALA A 64 6.01 -5.86 25.11
CA ALA A 64 6.98 -5.34 26.06
C ALA A 64 6.35 -4.21 26.91
N GLN A 65 5.59 -3.30 26.29
CA GLN A 65 4.86 -2.26 27.02
C GLN A 65 3.84 -2.87 27.99
N GLU A 66 3.09 -3.91 27.60
CA GLU A 66 2.19 -4.64 28.49
C GLU A 66 2.93 -5.26 29.68
N VAL A 67 4.09 -5.88 29.44
CA VAL A 67 4.96 -6.42 30.51
C VAL A 67 5.35 -5.32 31.50
N PHE A 68 5.85 -4.18 31.03
CA PHE A 68 6.24 -3.08 31.92
C PHE A 68 5.04 -2.50 32.68
N ASN A 69 3.85 -2.44 32.07
CA ASN A 69 2.63 -1.99 32.73
C ASN A 69 2.16 -2.97 33.82
N LEU A 70 2.32 -4.28 33.62
CA LEU A 70 2.04 -5.31 34.63
C LEU A 70 3.06 -5.28 35.77
N LEU A 71 4.32 -4.91 35.48
CA LEU A 71 5.38 -4.82 36.48
C LEU A 71 5.36 -3.52 37.31
N LYS A 72 4.60 -2.50 36.91
CA LYS A 72 4.45 -1.28 37.71
C LYS A 72 4.02 -1.64 39.14
N ALA A 73 4.62 -0.97 40.12
CA ALA A 73 4.49 -1.30 41.55
C ALA A 73 3.04 -1.43 42.07
N ASN A 74 2.08 -0.73 41.44
CA ASN A 74 0.66 -0.81 41.80
C ASN A 74 -0.05 -2.06 41.25
N SER A 75 0.49 -2.66 40.18
CA SER A 75 -0.03 -3.86 39.52
C SER A 75 0.49 -5.14 40.17
N MET A 76 1.67 -5.12 40.82
CA MET A 76 2.26 -6.31 41.42
C MET A 76 2.60 -6.08 42.88
N GLN A 77 1.62 -5.58 43.64
CA GLN A 77 1.76 -5.49 45.10
C GLN A 77 1.99 -6.90 45.68
N LEU A 78 3.10 -7.06 46.40
CA LEU A 78 3.29 -8.25 47.22
C LEU A 78 2.20 -8.26 48.30
N PRO A 79 1.78 -9.45 48.77
CA PRO A 79 0.85 -9.53 49.90
C PRO A 79 1.49 -8.86 51.11
N ASN A 80 1.12 -7.61 51.39
CA ASN A 80 1.39 -6.99 52.68
C ASN A 80 0.41 -7.66 53.65
N ASN A 81 0.88 -8.10 54.83
CA ASN A 81 0.14 -8.88 55.82
C ASN A 81 -1.22 -8.29 56.31
N VAL A 82 -1.67 -7.17 55.74
CA VAL A 82 -2.89 -6.43 56.09
C VAL A 82 -4.04 -6.70 55.10
N THR A 83 -3.77 -7.11 53.86
CA THR A 83 -4.81 -7.48 52.87
C THR A 83 -4.32 -8.63 51.97
N PHE A 84 -4.87 -9.83 52.17
CA PHE A 84 -4.53 -11.00 51.38
C PHE A 84 -5.32 -11.02 50.06
N HIS A 85 -4.67 -10.66 48.94
CA HIS A 85 -5.21 -10.80 47.58
C HIS A 85 -4.44 -11.84 46.75
N GLY A 86 -4.21 -13.03 47.32
CA GLY A 86 -3.39 -14.09 46.72
C GLY A 86 -3.84 -14.58 45.34
N GLN A 87 -5.15 -14.65 45.09
CA GLN A 87 -5.68 -15.01 43.76
C GLN A 87 -5.33 -13.96 42.69
N GLN A 88 -5.56 -12.68 42.99
CA GLN A 88 -5.30 -11.59 42.04
C GLN A 88 -3.81 -11.47 41.70
N TYR A 89 -2.93 -11.69 42.68
CA TYR A 89 -1.48 -11.78 42.43
C TYR A 89 -1.13 -12.95 41.51
N THR A 90 -1.73 -14.13 41.75
CA THR A 90 -1.48 -15.34 40.96
C THR A 90 -1.93 -15.16 39.50
N GLU A 91 -3.10 -14.56 39.28
CA GLU A 91 -3.60 -14.23 37.94
C GLU A 91 -2.69 -13.24 37.21
N ARG A 92 -2.27 -12.15 37.88
CA ARG A 92 -1.37 -11.15 37.29
C ARG A 92 0.00 -11.75 36.96
N LYS A 93 0.53 -12.62 37.83
CA LYS A 93 1.76 -13.38 37.60
C LYS A 93 1.61 -14.33 36.40
N GLY A 94 0.47 -15.03 36.29
CA GLY A 94 0.17 -15.89 35.14
C GLY A 94 0.15 -15.10 33.84
N LYS A 95 -0.58 -13.98 33.80
CA LYS A 95 -0.64 -13.09 32.64
C LYS A 95 0.74 -12.55 32.24
N LEU A 96 1.57 -12.17 33.22
CA LEU A 96 2.95 -11.74 32.97
C LEU A 96 3.79 -12.85 32.32
N ALA A 97 3.68 -14.08 32.82
CA ALA A 97 4.38 -15.22 32.25
C ALA A 97 3.95 -15.49 30.79
N GLU A 98 2.66 -15.38 30.50
CA GLU A 98 2.13 -15.49 29.12
C GLU A 98 2.69 -14.40 28.21
N GLN A 99 2.72 -13.13 28.66
CA GLN A 99 3.27 -12.04 27.85
C GLN A 99 4.77 -12.28 27.56
N LEU A 100 5.55 -12.72 28.55
CA LEU A 100 6.97 -13.05 28.35
C LEU A 100 7.17 -14.22 27.38
N GLN A 101 6.29 -15.24 27.43
CA GLN A 101 6.32 -16.34 26.48
C GLN A 101 6.02 -15.87 25.05
N GLN A 102 5.03 -14.99 24.87
CA GLN A 102 4.70 -14.40 23.57
C GLN A 102 5.86 -13.58 23.01
N VAL A 103 6.47 -12.71 23.83
CA VAL A 103 7.67 -11.94 23.44
C VAL A 103 8.79 -12.87 22.98
N THR A 104 9.03 -13.96 23.71
CA THR A 104 10.04 -14.97 23.34
C THR A 104 9.74 -15.63 21.99
N MET A 105 8.47 -15.98 21.73
CA MET A 105 8.06 -16.55 20.45
C MET A 105 8.23 -15.56 19.30
N ASN A 106 7.89 -14.28 19.53
CA ASN A 106 8.05 -13.24 18.52
C ASN A 106 9.51 -13.02 18.15
N PHE A 107 10.44 -13.03 19.10
CA PHE A 107 11.87 -12.96 18.76
C PHE A 107 12.34 -14.16 17.94
N LYS A 108 11.86 -15.38 18.22
CA LYS A 108 12.16 -16.56 17.40
C LYS A 108 11.62 -16.43 15.98
N ARG A 109 10.38 -15.94 15.84
CA ARG A 109 9.76 -15.65 14.54
C ARG A 109 10.56 -14.58 13.79
N LEU A 110 10.84 -13.45 14.43
CA LEU A 110 11.62 -12.35 13.86
C LEU A 110 12.99 -12.82 13.35
N ARG A 111 13.66 -13.71 14.09
CA ARG A 111 14.93 -14.31 13.66
C ARG A 111 14.77 -15.14 12.39
N ALA A 112 13.71 -15.94 12.27
CA ALA A 112 13.44 -16.72 11.07
C ALA A 112 13.15 -15.82 9.85
N PHE A 113 12.38 -14.74 10.03
CA PHE A 113 12.15 -13.73 9.00
C PHE A 113 13.46 -13.07 8.57
N TYR A 114 14.28 -12.62 9.53
CA TYR A 114 15.59 -12.04 9.24
C TYR A 114 16.46 -12.99 8.41
N SER A 115 16.57 -14.26 8.82
CA SER A 115 17.34 -15.24 8.05
C SER A 115 16.81 -15.39 6.62
N LYS A 116 15.48 -15.35 6.43
CA LYS A 116 14.88 -15.47 5.11
C LYS A 116 15.09 -14.24 4.23
N VAL A 117 14.96 -13.05 4.80
CA VAL A 117 15.27 -11.79 4.09
C VAL A 117 16.75 -11.76 3.72
N ASN A 118 17.63 -12.14 4.66
CA ASN A 118 19.07 -12.18 4.42
C ASN A 118 19.45 -13.14 3.28
N GLU A 119 18.85 -14.33 3.21
CA GLU A 119 19.05 -15.27 2.10
C GLU A 119 18.57 -14.70 0.75
N LEU A 120 17.45 -13.99 0.72
CA LEU A 120 16.93 -13.33 -0.49
C LEU A 120 17.80 -12.14 -0.90
N CYS A 121 18.36 -11.42 0.07
CA CYS A 121 19.23 -10.28 -0.14
C CYS A 121 20.67 -10.68 -0.50
N GLU A 122 21.18 -11.83 -0.06
CA GLU A 122 22.49 -12.34 -0.52
C GLU A 122 22.53 -12.60 -2.04
N GLN A 123 21.36 -12.81 -2.66
CA GLN A 123 21.22 -12.94 -4.11
C GLN A 123 21.14 -11.58 -4.83
N ILE A 124 20.94 -10.49 -4.08
CA ILE A 124 20.90 -9.13 -4.58
C ILE A 124 22.19 -8.48 -4.09
N GLU A 125 23.19 -8.35 -4.95
CA GLU A 125 24.40 -7.58 -4.60
C GLU A 125 23.96 -6.15 -4.25
N ILE A 126 23.82 -5.87 -2.95
CA ILE A 126 23.44 -4.54 -2.45
C ILE A 126 24.68 -3.68 -2.65
N PRO A 127 24.62 -2.63 -3.50
CA PRO A 127 25.74 -1.71 -3.66
C PRO A 127 26.09 -1.16 -2.28
N SER A 128 27.38 -1.01 -2.00
CA SER A 128 27.81 -0.45 -0.72
C SER A 128 27.16 0.92 -0.51
N GLU A 129 26.90 1.33 0.73
CA GLU A 129 26.24 2.63 1.02
C GLU A 129 26.94 3.83 0.34
N GLN A 130 28.23 3.67 0.02
CA GLN A 130 29.08 4.64 -0.68
C GLN A 130 28.78 4.75 -2.18
N GLU A 131 28.12 3.77 -2.78
CA GLU A 131 27.71 3.74 -4.20
C GLU A 131 26.27 4.23 -4.41
N LEU A 132 25.47 4.34 -3.35
CA LEU A 132 24.04 4.72 -3.42
C LEU A 132 23.82 6.21 -3.69
N VAL A 133 24.86 7.04 -3.50
CA VAL A 133 24.81 8.48 -3.78
C VAL A 133 26.00 8.87 -4.65
N PRO A 134 25.81 9.12 -5.96
CA PRO A 134 26.85 9.68 -6.80
C PRO A 134 27.34 11.00 -6.22
N TYR A 135 28.66 11.15 -6.04
CA TYR A 135 29.23 12.43 -5.64
C TYR A 135 28.92 13.49 -6.71
N VAL A 136 28.60 14.70 -6.28
CA VAL A 136 28.30 15.82 -7.19
C VAL A 136 29.51 16.02 -8.12
N GLY A 137 29.31 15.81 -9.42
CA GLY A 137 30.34 15.94 -10.46
C GLY A 137 31.09 14.67 -10.83
N GLN A 138 30.78 13.53 -10.20
CA GLN A 138 31.32 12.23 -10.61
C GLN A 138 30.43 11.63 -11.72
N GLU A 139 31.02 11.37 -12.89
CA GLU A 139 30.33 10.59 -13.92
C GLU A 139 30.18 9.14 -13.41
N VAL A 140 28.94 8.69 -13.28
CA VAL A 140 28.63 7.28 -12.97
C VAL A 140 29.07 6.45 -14.18
N ASP A 141 29.96 5.49 -13.95
CA ASP A 141 30.41 4.59 -15.00
C ASP A 141 29.22 3.76 -15.50
N LYS A 142 28.76 4.05 -16.72
CA LYS A 142 27.63 3.36 -17.35
C LYS A 142 27.93 1.91 -17.69
N THR A 143 29.20 1.48 -17.55
CA THR A 143 29.63 0.09 -17.80
C THR A 143 29.62 -0.78 -16.55
N GLN A 144 29.26 -0.23 -15.38
CA GLN A 144 29.12 -0.98 -14.15
C GLN A 144 28.09 -2.11 -14.34
N SER A 145 28.46 -3.33 -14.00
CA SER A 145 27.61 -4.52 -14.17
C SER A 145 26.44 -4.47 -13.21
N TYR A 146 25.38 -3.77 -13.59
CA TYR A 146 24.16 -3.71 -12.81
C TYR A 146 23.49 -5.08 -12.79
N SER A 147 23.01 -5.49 -11.61
CA SER A 147 22.21 -6.70 -11.46
C SER A 147 21.05 -6.71 -12.46
N GLU A 148 20.71 -7.89 -13.02
CA GLU A 148 19.56 -8.10 -13.91
C GLU A 148 18.26 -7.52 -13.31
N VAL A 149 18.17 -7.58 -11.99
CA VAL A 149 17.13 -6.98 -11.17
C VAL A 149 17.04 -5.46 -11.32
N TYR A 150 18.18 -4.76 -11.36
CA TYR A 150 18.24 -3.30 -11.51
C TYR A 150 17.85 -2.89 -12.93
N LEU A 151 18.36 -3.60 -13.95
CA LEU A 151 18.03 -3.33 -15.35
C LEU A 151 16.52 -3.42 -15.60
N TYR A 152 15.88 -4.46 -15.06
CA TYR A 152 14.43 -4.64 -15.15
C TYR A 152 13.65 -3.46 -14.52
N VAL A 153 14.03 -3.01 -13.32
CA VAL A 153 13.35 -1.89 -12.64
C VAL A 153 13.56 -0.57 -13.38
N SER A 154 14.76 -0.35 -13.92
CA SER A 154 15.08 0.82 -14.73
C SER A 154 14.24 0.88 -16.00
N GLU A 155 14.07 -0.26 -16.68
CA GLU A 155 13.21 -0.37 -17.87
C GLU A 155 11.74 -0.08 -17.53
N GLN A 156 11.20 -0.67 -16.46
CA GLN A 156 9.83 -0.40 -16.01
C GLN A 156 9.62 1.09 -15.66
N HIS A 157 10.61 1.71 -15.01
CA HIS A 157 10.55 3.14 -14.70
C HIS A 157 10.54 4.00 -15.97
N ARG A 158 11.36 3.65 -16.97
CA ARG A 158 11.36 4.32 -18.28
C ARG A 158 10.01 4.21 -18.97
N ASP A 159 9.42 3.01 -19.01
CA ASP A 159 8.12 2.78 -19.64
C ASP A 159 7.00 3.59 -18.95
N MET A 160 7.04 3.69 -17.62
CA MET A 160 6.11 4.51 -16.84
C MET A 160 6.22 5.99 -17.20
N LEU A 161 7.44 6.53 -17.31
CA LEU A 161 7.67 7.92 -17.71
C LEU A 161 7.15 8.21 -19.12
N GLU A 162 7.36 7.29 -20.06
CA GLU A 162 6.82 7.39 -21.41
C GLU A 162 5.29 7.41 -21.41
N GLN A 163 4.64 6.56 -20.61
CA GLN A 163 3.18 6.58 -20.46
C GLN A 163 2.68 7.91 -19.89
N ILE A 164 3.34 8.46 -18.87
CA ILE A 164 3.00 9.78 -18.30
C ILE A 164 3.11 10.86 -19.37
N HIS A 165 4.19 10.84 -20.16
CA HIS A 165 4.39 11.79 -21.24
C HIS A 165 3.25 11.71 -22.27
N TRP A 166 2.90 10.51 -22.74
CA TRP A 166 1.81 10.30 -23.69
C TRP A 166 0.46 10.74 -23.15
N LYS A 167 0.14 10.44 -21.89
CA LYS A 167 -1.11 10.86 -21.24
C LYS A 167 -1.20 12.39 -21.10
N ASN A 168 -0.09 13.04 -20.74
CA ASN A 168 -0.02 14.50 -20.67
C ASN A 168 -0.19 15.15 -22.05
N GLN A 169 0.38 14.54 -23.10
CA GLN A 169 0.22 15.03 -24.46
C GLN A 169 -1.24 14.92 -24.92
N GLN A 170 -1.90 13.78 -24.68
CA GLN A 170 -3.32 13.61 -24.99
C GLN A 170 -4.20 14.61 -24.24
N LEU A 171 -3.91 14.87 -22.95
CA LEU A 171 -4.64 15.88 -22.18
C LEU A 171 -4.50 17.28 -22.79
N LYS A 172 -3.31 17.65 -23.27
CA LYS A 172 -3.11 18.93 -23.97
C LYS A 172 -3.96 19.02 -25.23
N GLU A 173 -3.96 17.98 -26.06
CA GLU A 173 -4.75 17.94 -27.29
C GLU A 173 -6.26 18.10 -27.02
N VAL A 174 -6.77 17.43 -25.98
CA VAL A 174 -8.17 17.57 -25.55
C VAL A 174 -8.46 18.99 -25.07
N ILE A 175 -7.59 19.57 -24.25
CA ILE A 175 -7.74 20.95 -23.76
C ILE A 175 -7.76 21.95 -24.94
N ASP A 176 -6.89 21.77 -25.92
CA ASP A 176 -6.80 22.64 -27.09
C ASP A 176 -8.03 22.49 -27.99
N SER A 177 -8.52 21.27 -28.16
CA SER A 177 -9.78 21.01 -28.87
C SER A 177 -10.97 21.69 -28.17
N MET A 178 -11.09 21.55 -26.84
CA MET A 178 -12.13 22.24 -26.07
C MET A 178 -12.02 23.76 -26.21
N ARG A 179 -10.81 24.31 -26.19
CA ARG A 179 -10.58 25.75 -26.38
C ARG A 179 -11.01 26.22 -27.76
N SER A 180 -10.72 25.45 -28.81
CA SER A 180 -11.19 25.74 -30.19
C SER A 180 -12.71 25.78 -30.27
N ILE A 181 -13.37 24.75 -29.74
CA ILE A 181 -14.85 24.67 -29.74
C ILE A 181 -15.46 25.86 -29.01
N ILE A 182 -14.94 26.21 -27.82
CA ILE A 182 -15.42 27.38 -27.07
C ILE A 182 -15.24 28.66 -27.89
N TRP A 183 -14.09 28.81 -28.56
CA TRP A 183 -13.82 29.98 -29.39
C TRP A 183 -14.77 30.07 -30.59
N GLU A 184 -15.02 28.96 -31.29
CA GLU A 184 -15.97 28.87 -32.40
C GLU A 184 -17.40 29.22 -31.95
N ILE A 185 -17.84 28.69 -30.81
CA ILE A 185 -19.16 28.99 -30.22
C ILE A 185 -19.26 30.47 -29.88
N ASN A 186 -18.27 31.04 -29.20
CA ASN A 186 -18.27 32.45 -28.82
C ASN A 186 -18.29 33.38 -30.04
N THR A 187 -17.55 33.02 -31.09
CA THR A 187 -17.55 33.73 -32.37
C THR A 187 -18.91 33.66 -33.04
N MET A 188 -19.51 32.47 -33.14
CA MET A 188 -20.84 32.26 -33.73
C MET A 188 -21.95 33.00 -32.96
N ILE A 189 -21.91 33.01 -31.63
CA ILE A 189 -22.87 33.75 -30.79
C ILE A 189 -22.74 35.26 -31.03
N THR A 190 -21.51 35.77 -31.16
CA THR A 190 -21.25 37.20 -31.38
C THR A 190 -21.77 37.64 -32.74
N MET A 191 -21.51 36.85 -33.79
CA MET A 191 -22.00 37.12 -35.14
C MET A 191 -23.53 37.08 -35.26
N ARG A 192 -24.24 36.34 -34.39
CA ARG A 192 -25.71 36.33 -34.33
C ARG A 192 -26.32 37.49 -33.54
N LYS A 193 -25.53 38.20 -32.73
CA LYS A 193 -25.95 39.37 -31.93
C LYS A 193 -25.72 40.70 -32.64
N THR A 194 -25.17 40.66 -33.85
CA THR A 194 -25.06 41.81 -34.78
C THR A 194 -26.17 41.70 -35.82
#